data_AF-G5F0W7-F1
#
_entry.id   AF-G5F0W7-F1
#
_cell.length_a   1.000
_cell.length_b   1.000
_cell.length_c   1.000
_cell.angle_alpha   90.00
_cell.angle_beta   90.00
_cell.angle_gamma   90.00
#
_symmetry.space_group_name_H-M   'P 1'
#
loop_
_entity.id
_entity.type
_entity.pdbx_description
1 polymer ?
#
loop_
_entity_poly.entity_id
_entity_poly.type
_entity_poly.pdbx_seq_one_letter_code
_entity_poly.pdbx_strand_id
1 'polypeptide(L)'
;MPARQVGMCASCAATQLRTPPASATRLRTLAPLTICANAGSAVRNSVLGEKGVRNSVLGEKGVRNRVPSESSSSSDVASSIWQRVPRTSTSRSSCPTTWTSSGSGSLFPTRTEGTSHMNMQEAMAARHTVRKFDGRPLDDQKLAALEGRVELLNHEHGTHMVLVHDDGHAFGALLRMTLARGVRDYVALMGPEDGSLDETLGWCSSDLMLHAQILGLNSWWVGGTFSRGGASRAAGMAQGEKLVGIVCVGHGLEQGRPHRSKRVDQVSSYAGEEPEWFRAGVEAALLAPTAINRQAFMLEGSGHTVHASYAPGALAGVDLGIVRHHFELGAGRENFDWA
;
A
#
# COMPACT_ATOMS: atom_id res chain seq x y z
N MET A 1 16.62 33.23 -65.14
CA MET A 1 15.32 33.53 -65.79
C MET A 1 15.54 33.46 -67.30
N PRO A 2 14.72 32.75 -68.10
CA PRO A 2 13.28 32.61 -67.93
C PRO A 2 12.78 31.16 -67.80
N ALA A 3 11.52 31.07 -67.35
CA ALA A 3 10.69 29.87 -67.27
C ALA A 3 9.71 29.81 -68.46
N ARG A 4 9.35 28.59 -68.88
CA ARG A 4 8.13 28.15 -69.62
C ARG A 4 8.38 26.70 -70.07
N GLN A 5 7.46 25.73 -70.14
CA GLN A 5 6.02 25.65 -69.96
C GLN A 5 5.62 24.15 -69.99
N VAL A 6 4.72 23.72 -69.09
CA VAL A 6 3.58 22.77 -69.22
C VAL A 6 3.73 21.44 -69.99
N GLY A 7 3.29 20.35 -69.34
CA GLY A 7 2.83 19.12 -70.00
C GLY A 7 2.12 18.15 -69.03
N MET A 8 0.78 18.08 -69.12
CA MET A 8 -0.11 17.08 -68.49
C MET A 8 0.21 15.65 -68.96
N CYS A 9 0.04 14.65 -68.08
CA CYS A 9 -0.81 13.48 -68.39
C CYS A 9 -1.12 12.64 -67.14
N ALA A 10 -2.38 12.20 -67.06
CA ALA A 10 -2.93 11.33 -66.03
C ALA A 10 -2.65 9.85 -66.33
N SER A 11 -2.56 9.00 -65.30
CA SER A 11 -3.00 7.61 -65.40
C SER A 11 -3.34 7.03 -64.03
N CYS A 12 -4.49 6.34 -64.00
CA CYS A 12 -4.99 5.49 -62.94
C CYS A 12 -4.07 4.28 -62.69
N ALA A 13 -3.98 3.82 -61.43
CA ALA A 13 -3.78 2.42 -61.13
C ALA A 13 -4.48 2.06 -59.81
N ALA A 14 -5.19 0.94 -59.88
CA ALA A 14 -6.22 0.47 -58.97
C ALA A 14 -5.67 -0.40 -57.84
N THR A 15 -6.42 -0.43 -56.73
CA THR A 15 -6.77 -1.60 -55.92
C THR A 15 -5.64 -2.44 -55.29
N GLN A 16 -5.63 -2.55 -53.96
CA GLN A 16 -5.90 -3.78 -53.21
C GLN A 16 -5.78 -3.50 -51.70
N LEU A 17 -6.93 -3.48 -51.02
CA LEU A 17 -7.08 -3.57 -49.57
C LEU A 17 -6.58 -4.94 -49.10
N ARG A 18 -5.70 -4.97 -48.09
CA ARG A 18 -5.37 -6.17 -47.33
C ARG A 18 -5.82 -5.99 -45.88
N THR A 19 -6.94 -6.62 -45.53
CA THR A 19 -7.30 -6.97 -44.16
C THR A 19 -6.53 -8.21 -43.71
N PRO A 20 -6.03 -8.26 -42.46
CA PRO A 20 -5.75 -9.51 -41.77
C PRO A 20 -6.83 -9.86 -40.72
N PRO A 21 -6.94 -11.15 -40.33
CA PRO A 21 -8.18 -11.77 -39.87
C PRO A 21 -8.41 -11.72 -38.36
N ALA A 22 -9.70 -11.79 -38.00
CA ALA A 22 -10.21 -12.10 -36.68
C ALA A 22 -9.84 -13.53 -36.25
N SER A 23 -9.25 -13.66 -35.06
CA SER A 23 -9.09 -14.93 -34.36
C SER A 23 -9.76 -14.85 -33.00
N ALA A 24 -10.90 -15.52 -32.90
CA ALA A 24 -11.63 -15.76 -31.67
C ALA A 24 -10.90 -16.82 -30.84
N THR A 25 -10.51 -16.50 -29.62
CA THR A 25 -10.11 -17.48 -28.61
C THR A 25 -11.06 -17.41 -27.42
N ARG A 26 -11.71 -18.54 -27.18
CA ARG A 26 -12.77 -18.77 -26.20
C ARG A 26 -12.28 -18.49 -24.78
N LEU A 27 -13.04 -17.68 -24.05
CA LEU A 27 -13.05 -17.65 -22.59
C LEU A 27 -13.46 -19.03 -22.07
N ARG A 28 -12.58 -19.69 -21.31
CA ARG A 28 -12.94 -20.78 -20.41
C ARG A 28 -13.33 -20.16 -19.07
N THR A 29 -14.61 -20.25 -18.75
CA THR A 29 -15.16 -20.00 -17.42
C THR A 29 -14.56 -21.02 -16.44
N LEU A 30 -13.77 -20.56 -15.47
CA LEU A 30 -13.37 -21.36 -14.31
C LEU A 30 -14.32 -21.03 -13.16
N ALA A 31 -14.96 -22.07 -12.64
CA ALA A 31 -15.82 -22.04 -11.46
C ALA A 31 -14.98 -21.79 -10.18
N PRO A 32 -15.58 -21.23 -9.11
CA PRO A 32 -14.88 -20.92 -7.87
C PRO A 32 -14.46 -22.20 -7.12
N LEU A 33 -13.19 -22.27 -6.73
CA LEU A 33 -12.68 -23.29 -5.81
C LEU A 33 -13.04 -22.91 -4.37
N THR A 34 -13.90 -23.72 -3.78
CA THR A 34 -14.24 -23.70 -2.36
C THR A 34 -13.00 -23.98 -1.50
N ILE A 35 -12.72 -23.05 -0.59
CA ILE A 35 -11.73 -23.20 0.48
C ILE A 35 -12.24 -24.25 1.48
N CYS A 36 -11.53 -25.37 1.60
CA CYS A 36 -11.62 -26.26 2.76
C CYS A 36 -10.43 -26.00 3.68
N ALA A 37 -10.68 -25.29 4.78
CA ALA A 37 -9.77 -25.24 5.91
C ALA A 37 -9.68 -26.64 6.53
N ASN A 38 -8.46 -27.15 6.70
CA ASN A 38 -8.23 -28.29 7.59
C ASN A 38 -7.10 -27.94 8.56
N ALA A 39 -7.51 -27.75 9.82
CA ALA A 39 -6.63 -27.67 10.96
C ALA A 39 -6.01 -29.05 11.21
N GLY A 40 -4.68 -29.11 11.31
CA GLY A 40 -3.93 -30.33 11.59
C GLY A 40 -2.64 -30.02 12.31
N SER A 41 -2.72 -29.97 13.64
CA SER A 41 -1.59 -29.88 14.56
C SER A 41 -0.86 -31.23 14.64
N ALA A 42 0.46 -31.26 14.37
CA ALA A 42 1.35 -32.34 14.81
C ALA A 42 2.81 -31.81 14.79
N VAL A 43 3.37 -31.46 15.95
CA VAL A 43 4.27 -32.29 16.78
C VAL A 43 5.68 -32.42 16.19
N ARG A 44 6.62 -31.84 16.94
CA ARG A 44 8.08 -31.96 16.81
C ARG A 44 8.51 -33.43 16.82
N ASN A 45 9.50 -33.78 16.00
CA ASN A 45 10.50 -34.75 16.39
C ASN A 45 11.86 -34.44 15.77
N SER A 46 12.83 -34.29 16.67
CA SER A 46 14.27 -34.29 16.46
C SER A 46 14.77 -35.67 16.04
N VAL A 47 15.64 -35.75 15.04
CA VAL A 47 16.54 -36.90 14.85
C VAL A 47 17.95 -36.39 14.54
N LEU A 48 18.88 -36.98 15.29
CA LEU A 48 20.33 -36.86 15.28
C LEU A 48 20.96 -37.71 14.16
N GLY A 49 22.19 -37.33 13.78
CA GLY A 49 23.18 -38.18 13.07
C GLY A 49 23.30 -37.84 11.59
N GLU A 50 24.47 -37.77 10.96
CA GLU A 50 25.81 -38.20 11.34
C GLU A 50 26.89 -37.51 10.47
N LYS A 51 28.13 -37.76 10.88
CA LYS A 51 29.40 -37.14 10.50
C LYS A 51 29.79 -37.28 9.02
N GLY A 52 30.50 -36.26 8.52
CA GLY A 52 31.30 -36.33 7.29
C GLY A 52 32.62 -35.55 7.46
N VAL A 53 33.69 -36.30 7.70
CA VAL A 53 35.09 -35.86 7.86
C VAL A 53 35.68 -35.36 6.53
N ARG A 54 36.48 -34.29 6.56
CA ARG A 54 37.68 -34.11 5.70
C ARG A 54 38.64 -33.07 6.30
N ASN A 55 39.80 -33.55 6.75
CA ASN A 55 41.10 -32.88 6.87
C ASN A 55 41.51 -32.26 5.51
N SER A 56 42.45 -31.33 5.33
CA SER A 56 43.42 -30.54 6.11
C SER A 56 44.17 -29.68 5.06
N VAL A 57 44.84 -28.59 5.44
CA VAL A 57 46.24 -28.21 5.05
C VAL A 57 46.55 -26.77 5.49
N LEU A 58 47.41 -26.72 6.51
CA LEU A 58 48.60 -25.89 6.78
C LEU A 58 48.69 -24.42 6.31
N GLY A 59 49.08 -23.58 7.29
CA GLY A 59 49.72 -22.29 7.10
C GLY A 59 50.27 -21.74 8.43
N GLU A 60 51.44 -22.22 8.85
CA GLU A 60 52.21 -21.70 10.00
C GLU A 60 52.85 -20.33 9.69
N LYS A 61 52.71 -19.37 10.62
CA LYS A 61 53.69 -18.37 11.15
C LYS A 61 53.04 -17.78 12.41
N GLY A 62 53.62 -17.53 13.59
CA GLY A 62 54.98 -17.58 14.12
C GLY A 62 55.03 -16.63 15.34
N VAL A 63 55.54 -17.13 16.48
CA VAL A 63 56.31 -16.39 17.52
C VAL A 63 55.59 -15.54 18.61
N ARG A 64 55.69 -16.05 19.87
CA ARG A 64 56.01 -15.43 21.21
C ARG A 64 55.28 -14.13 21.64
N ASN A 65 54.90 -13.85 22.89
CA ASN A 65 55.29 -14.30 24.23
C ASN A 65 54.34 -13.67 25.30
N ARG A 66 54.36 -14.24 26.52
CA ARG A 66 53.99 -13.68 27.87
C ARG A 66 52.53 -13.67 28.37
N VAL A 67 52.33 -14.55 29.36
CA VAL A 67 51.48 -14.47 30.59
C VAL A 67 52.37 -13.80 31.69
N PRO A 68 51.94 -13.25 32.86
CA PRO A 68 50.75 -13.53 33.70
C PRO A 68 49.96 -12.26 34.11
N SER A 69 48.88 -12.22 34.90
CA SER A 69 48.41 -12.98 36.08
C SER A 69 46.97 -12.54 36.44
N GLU A 70 46.22 -13.41 37.13
CA GLU A 70 45.23 -13.15 38.22
C GLU A 70 44.34 -11.88 38.17
N SER A 71 43.02 -11.93 38.33
CA SER A 71 42.34 -12.47 39.51
C SER A 71 40.81 -12.42 39.34
N SER A 72 40.16 -13.37 39.97
CA SER A 72 38.75 -13.42 40.39
C SER A 72 38.18 -12.12 40.99
N SER A 73 36.90 -11.83 40.72
CA SER A 73 35.92 -11.69 41.82
C SER A 73 34.48 -11.81 41.32
N SER A 74 33.79 -12.74 41.97
CA SER A 74 32.35 -12.96 41.96
C SER A 74 31.68 -11.97 42.92
N SER A 75 30.44 -11.58 42.63
CA SER A 75 29.44 -11.31 43.68
C SER A 75 28.02 -11.44 43.13
N ASP A 76 27.47 -12.64 43.33
CA ASP A 76 26.04 -12.87 43.51
C ASP A 76 25.57 -12.18 44.81
N VAL A 77 24.47 -11.41 44.76
CA VAL A 77 23.59 -11.21 45.93
C VAL A 77 22.13 -11.07 45.50
N ALA A 78 21.41 -12.18 45.65
CA ALA A 78 20.11 -12.36 46.29
C ALA A 78 18.96 -11.32 46.16
N SER A 79 17.86 -11.82 45.59
CA SER A 79 16.54 -12.03 46.23
C SER A 79 15.75 -10.85 46.83
N SER A 80 14.52 -10.65 46.34
CA SER A 80 13.30 -10.59 47.17
C SER A 80 12.03 -10.61 46.30
N ILE A 81 11.26 -11.70 46.37
CA ILE A 81 9.96 -11.79 47.08
C ILE A 81 8.83 -11.00 46.38
N TRP A 82 8.05 -11.70 45.55
CA TRP A 82 6.65 -11.36 45.26
C TRP A 82 5.78 -12.51 45.75
N GLN A 83 5.08 -12.30 46.87
CA GLN A 83 4.07 -13.23 47.36
C GLN A 83 2.75 -13.01 46.62
N ARG A 84 2.22 -14.12 46.11
CA ARG A 84 0.85 -14.28 45.59
C ARG A 84 -0.17 -14.09 46.71
N VAL A 85 -1.27 -13.43 46.37
CA VAL A 85 -2.57 -13.56 47.05
C VAL A 85 -3.49 -14.43 46.18
N PRO A 86 -4.17 -15.47 46.71
CA PRO A 86 -5.28 -16.10 46.01
C PRO A 86 -6.63 -15.93 46.73
N ARG A 87 -7.64 -15.59 45.91
CA ARG A 87 -9.02 -16.14 45.82
C ARG A 87 -9.92 -16.25 47.07
N THR A 88 -11.10 -15.67 46.91
CA THR A 88 -12.42 -16.15 47.39
C THR A 88 -13.42 -15.81 46.25
N SER A 89 -14.06 -16.68 45.46
CA SER A 89 -14.99 -17.81 45.64
C SER A 89 -16.34 -17.48 46.29
N THR A 90 -17.41 -17.51 45.48
CA THR A 90 -18.82 -17.95 45.68
C THR A 90 -19.73 -17.07 44.79
N SER A 91 -20.39 -17.54 43.73
CA SER A 91 -21.37 -18.62 43.49
C SER A 91 -22.79 -18.32 43.97
N ARG A 92 -23.76 -18.72 43.11
CA ARG A 92 -25.23 -18.77 43.20
C ARG A 92 -25.95 -17.51 42.68
N SER A 93 -26.60 -17.57 41.51
CA SER A 93 -27.81 -18.32 41.12
C SER A 93 -29.06 -17.84 41.87
N SER A 94 -30.01 -17.23 41.15
CA SER A 94 -31.43 -17.62 41.08
C SER A 94 -32.22 -16.55 40.30
N CYS A 95 -32.90 -16.97 39.23
CA CYS A 95 -34.08 -16.26 38.70
C CYS A 95 -35.27 -16.42 39.66
N PRO A 96 -36.23 -15.48 39.63
CA PRO A 96 -37.58 -15.91 39.26
C PRO A 96 -38.34 -14.94 38.34
N THR A 97 -38.95 -15.55 37.32
CA THR A 97 -40.32 -15.44 36.82
C THR A 97 -41.17 -14.18 37.12
N THR A 98 -41.57 -13.54 36.01
CA THR A 98 -42.80 -12.79 35.70
C THR A 98 -43.31 -11.69 36.63
N TRP A 99 -43.33 -10.46 36.10
CA TRP A 99 -44.36 -9.46 36.39
C TRP A 99 -44.82 -8.79 35.08
N THR A 100 -46.12 -8.84 34.85
CA THR A 100 -46.86 -8.08 33.84
C THR A 100 -47.18 -6.69 34.38
N SER A 101 -46.83 -5.64 33.63
CA SER A 101 -47.57 -4.37 33.71
C SER A 101 -47.33 -3.53 32.44
N SER A 102 -48.43 -3.36 31.73
CA SER A 102 -48.74 -2.30 30.77
C SER A 102 -48.20 -0.93 31.17
N GLY A 103 -47.43 -0.32 30.26
CA GLY A 103 -47.02 1.07 30.33
C GLY A 103 -46.87 1.63 28.92
N SER A 104 -47.84 2.46 28.51
CA SER A 104 -47.81 3.26 27.30
C SER A 104 -46.62 4.24 27.36
N GLY A 105 -45.55 3.93 26.64
CA GLY A 105 -44.37 4.76 26.49
C GLY A 105 -44.22 5.20 25.03
N SER A 106 -44.50 6.48 24.81
CA SER A 106 -44.11 7.33 23.68
C SER A 106 -43.20 6.68 22.62
N LEU A 107 -43.73 6.55 21.39
CA LEU A 107 -42.96 6.35 20.16
C LEU A 107 -42.08 7.58 19.90
N PHE A 108 -40.95 7.67 20.58
CA PHE A 108 -39.81 8.40 20.06
C PHE A 108 -39.10 7.47 19.09
N PRO A 109 -38.91 7.86 17.82
CA PRO A 109 -38.01 7.12 16.96
C PRO A 109 -36.62 7.24 17.59
N THR A 110 -36.11 6.13 18.13
CA THR A 110 -34.69 5.97 18.35
C THR A 110 -34.04 6.17 17.01
N ARG A 111 -33.48 7.36 16.80
CA ARG A 111 -32.58 7.64 15.70
C ARG A 111 -31.47 6.61 15.84
N THR A 112 -31.51 5.58 15.02
CA THR A 112 -30.35 4.74 14.78
C THR A 112 -29.27 5.71 14.34
N GLU A 113 -28.30 5.97 15.21
CA GLU A 113 -27.07 6.65 14.83
C GLU A 113 -26.46 5.76 13.74
N GLY A 114 -26.74 6.12 12.49
CA GLY A 114 -26.04 5.55 11.37
C GLY A 114 -24.59 5.98 11.53
N THR A 115 -23.75 5.08 12.02
CA THR A 115 -22.30 5.18 11.87
C THR A 115 -22.05 5.28 10.38
N SER A 116 -21.96 6.50 9.86
CA SER A 116 -21.61 6.77 8.47
C SER A 116 -20.19 6.26 8.30
N HIS A 117 -20.06 5.04 7.77
CA HIS A 117 -18.78 4.49 7.38
C HIS A 117 -18.27 5.29 6.18
N MET A 118 -17.09 5.90 6.34
CA MET A 118 -16.41 6.63 5.27
C MET A 118 -16.20 5.70 4.06
N ASN A 119 -16.56 6.16 2.87
CA ASN A 119 -16.27 5.46 1.62
C ASN A 119 -14.97 5.96 0.97
N MET A 120 -14.54 5.31 -0.13
CA MET A 120 -13.28 5.67 -0.81
C MET A 120 -13.27 7.10 -1.37
N GLN A 121 -14.41 7.61 -1.86
CA GLN A 121 -14.50 8.98 -2.39
C GLN A 121 -14.37 10.02 -1.28
N GLU A 122 -15.05 9.80 -0.15
CA GLU A 122 -14.92 10.63 1.05
C GLU A 122 -13.48 10.58 1.60
N ALA A 123 -12.85 9.40 1.56
CA ALA A 123 -11.46 9.21 1.95
C ALA A 123 -10.50 9.99 1.05
N MET A 124 -10.73 10.09 -0.27
CA MET A 124 -9.90 10.91 -1.16
C MET A 124 -9.87 12.38 -0.73
N ALA A 125 -11.03 12.94 -0.39
CA ALA A 125 -11.13 14.33 0.04
C ALA A 125 -10.54 14.55 1.45
N ALA A 126 -10.74 13.59 2.37
CA ALA A 126 -10.27 13.70 3.75
C ALA A 126 -8.77 13.40 3.92
N ARG A 127 -8.18 12.59 3.03
CA ARG A 127 -6.81 12.12 3.18
C ARG A 127 -5.82 13.23 2.85
N HIS A 128 -4.97 13.53 3.83
CA HIS A 128 -3.84 14.44 3.66
C HIS A 128 -2.55 13.81 4.19
N THR A 129 -1.42 14.30 3.69
CA THR A 129 -0.12 13.77 4.08
C THR A 129 0.20 14.18 5.52
N VAL A 130 0.47 13.20 6.37
CA VAL A 130 0.88 13.40 7.77
C VAL A 130 2.22 12.73 8.02
N ARG A 131 3.20 13.51 8.49
CA ARG A 131 4.58 13.02 8.69
C ARG A 131 4.92 12.76 10.15
N LYS A 132 4.08 13.25 11.07
CA LYS A 132 4.27 13.12 12.52
C LYS A 132 3.11 12.38 13.14
N PHE A 133 3.45 11.35 13.89
CA PHE A 133 2.52 10.43 14.52
C PHE A 133 2.70 10.46 16.03
N ASP A 134 1.66 10.10 16.76
CA ASP A 134 1.68 10.07 18.23
C ASP A 134 2.40 8.84 18.80
N GLY A 135 2.72 7.86 17.96
CA GLY A 135 3.45 6.65 18.33
C GLY A 135 2.62 5.59 19.06
N ARG A 136 1.30 5.79 19.19
CA ARG A 136 0.39 4.75 19.67
C ARG A 136 0.39 3.56 18.68
N PRO A 137 0.53 2.31 19.16
CA PRO A 137 0.39 1.14 18.30
C PRO A 137 -0.99 1.08 17.64
N LEU A 138 -1.04 0.52 16.44
CA LEU A 138 -2.29 0.11 15.82
C LEU A 138 -2.92 -1.04 16.62
N ASP A 139 -4.24 -1.02 16.76
CA ASP A 139 -4.97 -2.15 17.36
C ASP A 139 -5.06 -3.33 16.37
N ASP A 140 -5.30 -4.53 16.91
CA ASP A 140 -5.34 -5.78 16.15
C ASP A 140 -6.34 -5.74 14.98
N GLN A 141 -7.46 -5.01 15.15
CA GLN A 141 -8.48 -4.89 14.11
C GLN A 141 -7.96 -4.07 12.93
N LYS A 142 -7.30 -2.94 13.19
CA LYS A 142 -6.70 -2.10 12.13
C LYS A 142 -5.51 -2.80 11.46
N LEU A 143 -4.69 -3.52 12.22
CA LEU A 143 -3.60 -4.32 11.66
C LEU A 143 -4.14 -5.38 10.69
N ALA A 144 -5.09 -6.20 11.14
CA ALA A 144 -5.71 -7.23 10.30
C ALA A 144 -6.39 -6.65 9.05
N ALA A 145 -7.02 -5.47 9.16
CA ALA A 145 -7.63 -4.80 8.01
C ALA A 145 -6.58 -4.33 6.99
N LEU A 146 -5.47 -3.73 7.44
CA LEU A 146 -4.37 -3.32 6.56
C LEU A 146 -3.67 -4.51 5.92
N GLU A 147 -3.38 -5.56 6.68
CA GLU A 147 -2.77 -6.80 6.18
C GLU A 147 -3.67 -7.46 5.13
N GLY A 148 -4.96 -7.62 5.43
CA GLY A 148 -5.91 -8.18 4.47
C GLY A 148 -6.03 -7.34 3.19
N ARG A 149 -5.95 -6.00 3.28
CA ARG A 149 -5.95 -5.13 2.10
C ARG A 149 -4.66 -5.29 1.29
N VAL A 150 -3.52 -5.39 1.95
CA VAL A 150 -2.21 -5.65 1.32
C VAL A 150 -2.21 -6.99 0.59
N GLU A 151 -2.69 -8.06 1.23
CA GLU A 151 -2.77 -9.40 0.64
C GLU A 151 -3.67 -9.42 -0.61
N LEU A 152 -4.83 -8.75 -0.55
CA LEU A 152 -5.74 -8.60 -1.67
C LEU A 152 -5.05 -7.92 -2.86
N LEU A 153 -4.43 -6.76 -2.63
CA LEU A 153 -3.76 -5.99 -3.68
C LEU A 153 -2.56 -6.75 -4.27
N ASN A 154 -1.80 -7.46 -3.44
CA ASN A 154 -0.72 -8.32 -3.90
C ASN A 154 -1.22 -9.41 -4.85
N HIS A 155 -2.32 -10.08 -4.48
CA HIS A 155 -2.93 -11.12 -5.29
C HIS A 155 -3.48 -10.58 -6.61
N GLU A 156 -4.20 -9.45 -6.58
CA GLU A 156 -4.85 -8.88 -7.78
C GLU A 156 -3.86 -8.28 -8.77
N HIS A 157 -2.76 -7.71 -8.28
CA HIS A 157 -1.82 -6.94 -9.12
C HIS A 157 -0.44 -7.58 -9.28
N GLY A 158 -0.22 -8.77 -8.71
CA GLY A 158 1.08 -9.46 -8.78
C GLY A 158 2.21 -8.67 -8.11
N THR A 159 1.89 -7.90 -7.06
CA THR A 159 2.87 -7.13 -6.29
C THR A 159 3.28 -7.88 -5.02
N HIS A 160 4.32 -7.41 -4.35
CA HIS A 160 4.77 -7.94 -3.06
C HIS A 160 4.88 -6.80 -2.05
N MET A 161 3.76 -6.24 -1.63
CA MET A 161 3.72 -5.28 -0.53
C MET A 161 3.69 -6.00 0.81
N VAL A 162 4.35 -5.45 1.83
CA VAL A 162 4.42 -6.06 3.17
C VAL A 162 4.21 -4.99 4.23
N LEU A 163 3.24 -5.20 5.11
CA LEU A 163 3.10 -4.40 6.32
C LEU A 163 4.21 -4.78 7.31
N VAL A 164 5.05 -3.81 7.64
CA VAL A 164 6.04 -3.92 8.70
C VAL A 164 5.51 -3.16 9.91
N HIS A 165 5.24 -3.91 10.98
CA HIS A 165 4.69 -3.40 12.24
C HIS A 165 5.78 -3.21 13.29
N ASP A 166 5.62 -2.15 14.10
CA ASP A 166 6.50 -1.79 15.22
C ASP A 166 8.00 -1.73 14.88
N ASP A 167 8.32 -1.30 13.65
CA ASP A 167 9.70 -1.10 13.21
C ASP A 167 10.06 0.38 13.18
N GLY A 168 10.84 0.78 14.18
CA GLY A 168 11.40 2.12 14.27
C GLY A 168 12.54 2.41 13.28
N HIS A 169 13.02 1.45 12.49
CA HIS A 169 14.30 1.56 11.77
C HIS A 169 14.16 1.92 10.28
N ALA A 170 12.94 2.13 9.78
CA ALA A 170 12.71 2.68 8.45
C ALA A 170 13.36 4.05 8.24
N PHE A 171 13.59 4.81 9.32
CA PHE A 171 14.22 6.13 9.27
C PHE A 171 15.45 6.20 10.16
N GLY A 172 16.48 6.91 9.70
CA GLY A 172 17.64 7.23 10.52
C GLY A 172 17.26 8.06 11.76
N ALA A 173 18.06 7.95 12.83
CA ALA A 173 17.78 8.58 14.12
C ALA A 173 17.41 10.08 14.03
N LEU A 174 18.12 10.85 13.19
CA LEU A 174 17.86 12.27 13.00
C LEU A 174 16.47 12.56 12.40
N LEU A 175 16.05 11.79 11.40
CA LEU A 175 14.73 11.94 10.77
C LEU A 175 13.60 11.54 11.73
N ARG A 176 13.81 10.50 12.54
CA ARG A 176 12.85 10.09 13.59
C ARG A 176 12.64 11.17 14.66
N MET A 177 13.64 11.99 14.94
CA MET A 177 13.51 13.10 15.91
C MET A 177 12.81 14.33 15.32
N THR A 178 12.69 14.41 13.98
CA THR A 178 12.26 15.63 13.28
C THR A 178 11.06 15.36 12.36
N LEU A 179 11.32 14.92 11.13
CA LEU A 179 10.35 14.81 10.05
C LEU A 179 9.45 13.58 10.14
N ALA A 180 10.00 12.45 10.58
CA ALA A 180 9.34 11.14 10.67
C ALA A 180 9.07 10.75 12.13
N ARG A 181 8.69 11.73 12.96
CA ARG A 181 8.46 11.51 14.40
C ARG A 181 7.29 10.56 14.60
N GLY A 182 7.52 9.53 15.42
CA GLY A 182 6.48 8.59 15.84
C GLY A 182 6.07 7.55 14.80
N VAL A 183 6.74 7.48 13.64
CA VAL A 183 6.51 6.39 12.68
C VAL A 183 6.95 5.06 13.31
N ARG A 184 6.03 4.10 13.34
CA ARG A 184 6.26 2.71 13.80
C ARG A 184 5.86 1.69 12.75
N ASP A 185 4.86 2.03 11.95
CA ASP A 185 4.23 1.13 11.01
C ASP A 185 4.34 1.69 9.59
N TYR A 186 4.71 0.82 8.66
CA TYR A 186 4.79 1.18 7.25
C TYR A 186 4.56 -0.04 6.37
N VAL A 187 4.06 0.19 5.16
CA VAL A 187 4.01 -0.83 4.12
C VAL A 187 5.19 -0.62 3.17
N ALA A 188 6.03 -1.64 3.03
CA ALA A 188 7.08 -1.69 2.03
C ALA A 188 6.46 -2.00 0.65
N LEU A 189 6.78 -1.19 -0.36
CA LEU A 189 6.23 -1.31 -1.71
C LEU A 189 7.26 -1.95 -2.64
N MET A 190 7.13 -3.23 -2.91
CA MET A 190 8.08 -3.99 -3.72
C MET A 190 7.40 -5.00 -4.64
N GLY A 191 8.18 -5.56 -5.57
CA GLY A 191 7.72 -6.54 -6.54
C GLY A 191 8.75 -6.78 -7.64
N PRO A 192 8.43 -7.64 -8.63
CA PRO A 192 9.31 -7.94 -9.75
C PRO A 192 9.50 -6.71 -10.64
N GLU A 193 10.75 -6.44 -11.04
CA GLU A 193 11.05 -5.31 -11.91
C GLU A 193 10.69 -5.63 -13.38
N ASP A 194 9.46 -5.31 -13.78
CA ASP A 194 8.90 -5.64 -15.11
C ASP A 194 8.56 -4.41 -15.98
N GLY A 195 9.01 -3.22 -15.57
CA GLY A 195 8.76 -1.94 -16.25
C GLY A 195 7.42 -1.29 -15.92
N SER A 196 6.43 -2.05 -15.41
CA SER A 196 5.13 -1.54 -14.97
C SER A 196 5.04 -1.35 -13.45
N LEU A 197 5.94 -2.00 -12.71
CA LEU A 197 5.96 -2.05 -11.25
C LEU A 197 5.70 -0.71 -10.55
N ASP A 198 6.36 0.37 -10.98
CA ASP A 198 6.23 1.68 -10.33
C ASP A 198 4.78 2.20 -10.42
N GLU A 199 4.15 2.06 -11.58
CA GLU A 199 2.75 2.47 -11.79
C GLU A 199 1.78 1.58 -11.01
N THR A 200 1.97 0.26 -11.08
CA THR A 200 1.16 -0.72 -10.34
C THR A 200 1.23 -0.47 -8.83
N LEU A 201 2.42 -0.22 -8.27
CA LEU A 201 2.58 0.12 -6.86
C LEU A 201 2.04 1.51 -6.54
N GLY A 202 2.10 2.46 -7.47
CA GLY A 202 1.42 3.75 -7.34
C GLY A 202 -0.09 3.58 -7.15
N TRP A 203 -0.71 2.76 -7.99
CA TRP A 203 -2.14 2.44 -7.92
C TRP A 203 -2.48 1.73 -6.60
N CYS A 204 -1.76 0.64 -6.27
CA CYS A 204 -2.02 -0.16 -5.05
C CYS A 204 -1.80 0.64 -3.77
N SER A 205 -0.74 1.45 -3.71
CA SER A 205 -0.45 2.27 -2.53
C SER A 205 -1.44 3.42 -2.37
N SER A 206 -2.01 3.93 -3.47
CA SER A 206 -3.12 4.89 -3.44
C SER A 206 -4.33 4.28 -2.75
N ASP A 207 -4.75 3.09 -3.18
CA ASP A 207 -5.84 2.34 -2.55
C ASP A 207 -5.60 2.08 -1.05
N LEU A 208 -4.42 1.58 -0.71
CA LEU A 208 -4.02 1.35 0.68
C LEU A 208 -4.09 2.63 1.53
N MET A 209 -3.62 3.77 1.00
CA MET A 209 -3.65 5.05 1.71
C MET A 209 -5.08 5.53 1.98
N LEU A 210 -6.01 5.33 1.03
CA LEU A 210 -7.43 5.65 1.22
C LEU A 210 -8.08 4.68 2.20
N HIS A 211 -7.76 3.39 2.12
CA HIS A 211 -8.23 2.42 3.10
C HIS A 211 -7.76 2.75 4.52
N ALA A 212 -6.50 3.15 4.69
CA ALA A 212 -6.00 3.63 5.98
C ALA A 212 -6.79 4.83 6.51
N GLN A 213 -7.18 5.77 5.63
CA GLN A 213 -8.02 6.91 6.01
C GLN A 213 -9.41 6.48 6.49
N ILE A 214 -10.03 5.48 5.84
CA ILE A 214 -11.31 4.89 6.27
C ILE A 214 -11.20 4.27 7.67
N LEU A 215 -10.05 3.66 8.00
CA LEU A 215 -9.75 3.11 9.33
C LEU A 215 -9.45 4.19 10.39
N GLY A 216 -9.53 5.48 10.03
CA GLY A 216 -9.20 6.59 10.92
C GLY A 216 -7.70 6.77 11.17
N LEU A 217 -6.86 6.28 10.25
CA LEU A 217 -5.41 6.44 10.27
C LEU A 217 -4.97 7.51 9.28
N ASN A 218 -3.75 8.01 9.48
CA ASN A 218 -3.11 8.94 8.56
C ASN A 218 -1.94 8.25 7.84
N SER A 219 -1.55 8.80 6.69
CA SER A 219 -0.55 8.19 5.84
C SER A 219 0.46 9.18 5.23
N TRP A 220 1.64 8.65 4.88
CA TRP A 220 2.66 9.38 4.14
C TRP A 220 3.44 8.46 3.20
N TRP A 221 3.38 8.76 1.91
CA TRP A 221 4.14 8.09 0.87
C TRP A 221 5.59 8.61 0.81
N VAL A 222 6.58 7.71 0.83
CA VAL A 222 8.02 8.05 0.88
C VAL A 222 8.82 7.23 -0.13
N GLY A 223 9.40 7.88 -1.13
CA GLY A 223 10.28 7.24 -2.13
C GLY A 223 11.77 7.45 -1.93
N GLY A 224 12.16 8.46 -1.14
CA GLY A 224 13.56 8.89 -1.02
C GLY A 224 14.16 8.67 0.36
N THR A 225 13.68 9.42 1.35
CA THR A 225 14.34 9.61 2.65
C THR A 225 14.03 8.50 3.66
N PHE A 226 14.30 7.24 3.31
CA PHE A 226 14.15 6.08 4.19
C PHE A 226 15.30 5.08 4.04
N SER A 227 15.46 4.20 5.02
CA SER A 227 16.46 3.14 5.04
C SER A 227 16.05 1.99 4.13
N ARG A 228 16.50 2.02 2.86
CA ARG A 228 16.20 0.97 1.87
C ARG A 228 16.62 -0.42 2.34
N GLY A 229 17.83 -0.55 2.89
CA GLY A 229 18.33 -1.84 3.42
C GLY A 229 17.68 -2.26 4.75
N GLY A 230 17.16 -1.31 5.55
CA GLY A 230 16.36 -1.62 6.73
C GLY A 230 15.01 -2.19 6.32
N ALA A 231 14.28 -1.43 5.49
CA ALA A 231 12.96 -1.77 5.02
C ALA A 231 12.95 -3.08 4.20
N SER A 232 13.90 -3.28 3.27
CA SER A 232 13.94 -4.51 2.48
C SER A 232 14.18 -5.76 3.33
N ARG A 233 15.02 -5.67 4.37
CA ARG A 233 15.24 -6.79 5.31
C ARG A 233 14.05 -7.04 6.20
N ALA A 234 13.44 -5.99 6.74
CA ALA A 234 12.26 -6.11 7.59
C ALA A 234 11.07 -6.70 6.83
N ALA A 235 10.91 -6.32 5.55
CA ALA A 235 9.88 -6.84 4.67
C ALA A 235 10.20 -8.22 4.06
N GLY A 236 11.39 -8.79 4.30
CA GLY A 236 11.78 -10.08 3.73
C GLY A 236 11.87 -10.09 2.19
N MET A 237 12.33 -8.99 1.59
CA MET A 237 12.43 -8.82 0.14
C MET A 237 13.21 -9.96 -0.53
N ALA A 238 12.61 -10.56 -1.56
CA ALA A 238 13.20 -11.65 -2.30
C ALA A 238 14.23 -11.17 -3.34
N GLN A 239 15.07 -12.09 -3.81
CA GLN A 239 16.01 -11.80 -4.88
C GLN A 239 15.25 -11.52 -6.19
N GLY A 240 15.65 -10.46 -6.90
CA GLY A 240 15.01 -10.03 -8.15
C GLY A 240 13.85 -9.05 -7.96
N GLU A 241 13.50 -8.72 -6.71
CA GLU A 241 12.53 -7.68 -6.42
C GLU A 241 13.18 -6.31 -6.29
N LYS A 242 12.40 -5.29 -6.62
CA LYS A 242 12.74 -3.88 -6.43
C LYS A 242 11.86 -3.29 -5.34
N LEU A 243 12.49 -2.68 -4.34
CA LEU A 243 11.81 -1.80 -3.37
C LEU A 243 11.65 -0.40 -3.96
N VAL A 244 10.43 0.01 -4.26
CA VAL A 244 10.14 1.33 -4.85
C VAL A 244 10.08 2.41 -3.79
N GLY A 245 9.34 2.17 -2.70
CA GLY A 245 9.14 3.12 -1.61
C GLY A 245 8.45 2.48 -0.40
N ILE A 246 8.00 3.31 0.52
CA ILE A 246 7.20 2.90 1.67
C ILE A 246 5.99 3.83 1.83
N VAL A 247 4.91 3.31 2.42
CA VAL A 247 3.78 4.11 2.94
C VAL A 247 3.79 4.01 4.46
N CYS A 248 4.13 5.10 5.14
CA CYS A 248 3.96 5.17 6.59
C CYS A 248 2.48 5.26 6.93
N VAL A 249 2.05 4.54 7.97
CA VAL A 249 0.66 4.54 8.47
C VAL A 249 0.66 4.68 9.99
N GLY A 250 -0.35 5.32 10.55
CA GLY A 250 -0.47 5.45 12.00
C GLY A 250 -1.43 6.54 12.45
N HIS A 251 -1.51 6.74 13.76
CA HIS A 251 -2.26 7.84 14.36
C HIS A 251 -1.47 9.15 14.23
N GLY A 252 -1.93 10.04 13.36
CA GLY A 252 -1.33 11.35 13.16
C GLY A 252 -1.48 12.25 14.38
N LEU A 253 -0.48 13.10 14.63
CA LEU A 253 -0.63 14.22 15.59
C LEU A 253 -1.57 15.32 15.06
N GLU A 254 -1.82 15.31 13.76
CA GLU A 254 -2.74 16.17 13.04
C GLU A 254 -3.38 15.37 11.89
N GLN A 255 -4.46 15.88 11.30
CA GLN A 255 -5.09 15.25 10.13
C GLN A 255 -4.44 15.67 8.80
N GLY A 256 -3.36 16.45 8.85
CA GLY A 256 -2.75 17.06 7.67
C GLY A 256 -3.58 18.22 7.14
N ARG A 257 -3.21 18.72 5.96
CA ARG A 257 -3.89 19.84 5.29
C ARG A 257 -4.00 19.56 3.78
N PRO A 258 -5.03 20.08 3.11
CA PRO A 258 -5.12 20.05 1.66
C PRO A 258 -3.85 20.63 1.04
N HIS A 259 -3.34 19.96 0.02
CA HIS A 259 -2.26 20.50 -0.79
C HIS A 259 -2.83 21.49 -1.80
N ARG A 260 -1.99 22.39 -2.30
CA ARG A 260 -2.40 23.30 -3.38
C ARG A 260 -2.56 22.49 -4.66
N SER A 261 -3.73 22.57 -5.29
CA SER A 261 -3.97 21.93 -6.58
C SER A 261 -3.86 22.89 -7.76
N LYS A 262 -3.50 22.33 -8.91
CA LYS A 262 -3.59 23.02 -10.20
C LYS A 262 -5.06 23.19 -10.59
N ARG A 263 -5.32 24.03 -11.59
CA ARG A 263 -6.63 24.11 -12.21
C ARG A 263 -6.86 22.92 -13.16
N VAL A 264 -8.12 22.56 -13.37
CA VAL A 264 -8.55 21.49 -14.29
C VAL A 264 -7.92 21.65 -15.68
N ASP A 265 -8.00 22.85 -16.27
CA ASP A 265 -7.45 23.16 -17.60
C ASP A 265 -5.91 23.07 -17.70
N GLN A 266 -5.20 22.91 -16.59
CA GLN A 266 -3.75 22.74 -16.58
C GLN A 266 -3.32 21.26 -16.56
N VAL A 267 -4.25 20.35 -16.31
CA VAL A 267 -3.99 18.91 -16.14
C VAL A 267 -4.94 18.03 -16.94
N SER A 268 -5.88 18.60 -17.67
CA SER A 268 -6.75 17.85 -18.55
C SER A 268 -7.10 18.58 -19.84
N SER A 269 -7.46 17.79 -20.84
CA SER A 269 -8.13 18.24 -22.05
C SER A 269 -9.14 17.19 -22.52
N TYR A 270 -10.21 17.63 -23.18
CA TYR A 270 -11.23 16.73 -23.70
C TYR A 270 -11.60 17.10 -25.13
N ALA A 271 -11.64 16.11 -26.02
CA ALA A 271 -12.04 16.30 -27.41
C ALA A 271 -13.56 16.21 -27.54
N GLY A 272 -14.20 17.36 -27.78
CA GLY A 272 -15.66 17.48 -27.92
C GLY A 272 -16.33 18.02 -26.66
N GLU A 273 -17.56 17.61 -26.42
CA GLU A 273 -18.30 17.96 -25.20
C GLU A 273 -17.81 17.09 -24.05
N GLU A 274 -17.30 17.73 -22.99
CA GLU A 274 -16.75 17.06 -21.81
C GLU A 274 -17.88 16.44 -20.95
N PRO A 275 -17.92 15.09 -20.81
CA PRO A 275 -18.93 14.43 -20.01
C PRO A 275 -18.65 14.61 -18.51
N GLU A 276 -19.71 14.53 -17.71
CA GLU A 276 -19.64 14.72 -16.25
C GLU A 276 -18.69 13.73 -15.57
N TRP A 277 -18.67 12.46 -16.01
CA TRP A 277 -17.77 11.44 -15.46
C TRP A 277 -16.30 11.82 -15.66
N PHE A 278 -15.93 12.43 -16.79
CA PHE A 278 -14.54 12.83 -17.04
C PHE A 278 -14.15 13.97 -16.11
N ARG A 279 -15.02 14.97 -15.96
CA ARG A 279 -14.81 16.08 -15.03
C ARG A 279 -14.65 15.59 -13.58
N ALA A 280 -15.52 14.69 -13.13
CA ALA A 280 -15.43 14.07 -11.80
C ALA A 280 -14.12 13.28 -11.62
N GLY A 281 -13.68 12.57 -12.65
CA GLY A 281 -12.37 11.90 -12.67
C GLY A 281 -11.21 12.88 -12.53
N VAL A 282 -11.21 14.00 -13.26
CA VAL A 282 -10.14 15.01 -13.16
C VAL A 282 -10.13 15.69 -11.79
N GLU A 283 -11.30 16.01 -11.25
CA GLU A 283 -11.44 16.59 -9.90
C GLU A 283 -10.90 15.63 -8.83
N ALA A 284 -11.19 14.33 -8.94
CA ALA A 284 -10.63 13.32 -8.05
C ALA A 284 -9.10 13.18 -8.23
N ALA A 285 -8.60 13.18 -9.47
CA ALA A 285 -7.18 13.12 -9.77
C ALA A 285 -6.40 14.32 -9.17
N LEU A 286 -7.01 15.49 -9.04
CA LEU A 286 -6.42 16.66 -8.40
C LEU A 286 -6.27 16.52 -6.86
N LEU A 287 -6.94 15.55 -6.23
CA LEU A 287 -6.77 15.18 -4.81
C LEU A 287 -5.60 14.20 -4.59
N ALA A 288 -5.09 13.60 -5.67
CA ALA A 288 -4.02 12.62 -5.60
C ALA A 288 -2.74 13.22 -4.99
N PRO A 289 -2.13 12.56 -3.98
CA PRO A 289 -0.79 12.95 -3.54
C PRO A 289 0.22 12.65 -4.66
N THR A 290 1.00 13.65 -5.05
CA THR A 290 2.12 13.47 -5.99
C THR A 290 3.42 13.88 -5.32
N ALA A 291 4.54 13.31 -5.78
CA ALA A 291 5.87 13.65 -5.27
C ALA A 291 6.08 15.16 -5.28
N ILE A 292 6.48 15.71 -4.12
CA ILE A 292 6.65 17.15 -3.87
C ILE A 292 5.48 18.04 -4.37
N ASN A 293 4.28 17.47 -4.47
CA ASN A 293 3.07 18.10 -5.01
C ASN A 293 3.24 18.70 -6.42
N ARG A 294 3.94 18.00 -7.32
CA ARG A 294 4.14 18.48 -8.70
C ARG A 294 2.85 18.58 -9.51
N GLN A 295 1.95 17.61 -9.32
CA GLN A 295 0.75 17.41 -10.17
C GLN A 295 1.09 17.54 -11.66
N ALA A 296 2.15 16.86 -12.10
CA ALA A 296 2.67 16.99 -13.45
C ALA A 296 2.05 15.97 -14.41
N PHE A 297 0.78 15.62 -14.19
CA PHE A 297 0.00 14.74 -15.04
C PHE A 297 -0.78 15.51 -16.10
N MET A 298 -1.16 14.81 -17.17
CA MET A 298 -2.13 15.24 -18.16
C MET A 298 -3.12 14.11 -18.42
N LEU A 299 -4.41 14.42 -18.38
CA LEU A 299 -5.53 13.52 -18.69
C LEU A 299 -6.22 13.99 -19.97
N GLU A 300 -6.17 13.20 -21.02
CA GLU A 300 -6.70 13.56 -22.34
C GLU A 300 -7.83 12.61 -22.70
N GLY A 301 -9.06 13.12 -22.79
CA GLY A 301 -10.25 12.32 -23.08
C GLY A 301 -10.77 12.52 -24.51
N SER A 302 -11.29 11.45 -25.11
CA SER A 302 -12.01 11.49 -26.39
C SER A 302 -12.99 10.31 -26.47
N GLY A 303 -14.28 10.60 -26.60
CA GLY A 303 -15.32 9.57 -26.60
C GLY A 303 -15.35 8.80 -25.28
N HIS A 304 -15.07 7.49 -25.29
CA HIS A 304 -14.93 6.69 -24.07
C HIS A 304 -13.46 6.40 -23.72
N THR A 305 -12.50 6.98 -24.42
CA THR A 305 -11.09 6.68 -24.22
C THR A 305 -10.40 7.80 -23.45
N VAL A 306 -9.59 7.43 -22.47
CA VAL A 306 -8.76 8.38 -21.70
C VAL A 306 -7.29 7.97 -21.80
N HIS A 307 -6.44 8.93 -22.16
CA HIS A 307 -4.99 8.81 -22.05
C HIS A 307 -4.50 9.55 -20.81
N ALA A 308 -3.64 8.90 -20.02
CA ALA A 308 -2.99 9.51 -18.87
C ALA A 308 -1.48 9.52 -19.10
N SER A 309 -0.86 10.68 -18.91
CA SER A 309 0.59 10.84 -18.98
C SER A 309 1.11 11.62 -17.78
N TYR A 310 2.40 11.46 -17.47
CA TYR A 310 3.06 12.18 -16.39
C TYR A 310 4.43 12.68 -16.85
N ALA A 311 4.75 13.94 -16.56
CA ALA A 311 6.02 14.53 -16.94
C ALA A 311 7.19 13.82 -16.24
N PRO A 312 8.33 13.59 -16.92
CA PRO A 312 9.44 12.82 -16.36
C PRO A 312 9.88 13.24 -14.95
N GLY A 313 10.32 12.25 -14.17
CA GLY A 313 10.80 12.42 -12.80
C GLY A 313 11.03 11.08 -12.11
N ALA A 314 11.77 11.10 -11.00
CA ALA A 314 12.16 9.88 -10.27
C ALA A 314 10.97 9.03 -9.78
N LEU A 315 9.80 9.63 -9.62
CA LEU A 315 8.57 8.97 -9.16
C LEU A 315 7.42 9.11 -10.17
N ALA A 316 7.73 9.40 -11.44
CA ALA A 316 6.69 9.67 -12.45
C ALA A 316 5.75 8.47 -12.64
N GLY A 317 6.26 7.24 -12.69
CA GLY A 317 5.43 6.03 -12.80
C GLY A 317 4.52 5.85 -11.58
N VAL A 318 5.07 5.98 -10.37
CA VAL A 318 4.28 5.93 -9.12
C VAL A 318 3.20 7.00 -9.11
N ASP A 319 3.56 8.26 -9.36
CA ASP A 319 2.61 9.37 -9.36
C ASP A 319 1.51 9.16 -10.41
N LEU A 320 1.85 8.61 -11.59
CA LEU A 320 0.87 8.25 -12.61
C LEU A 320 -0.11 7.19 -12.11
N GLY A 321 0.37 6.13 -11.44
CA GLY A 321 -0.48 5.10 -10.86
C GLY A 321 -1.44 5.65 -9.79
N ILE A 322 -0.94 6.54 -8.92
CA ILE A 322 -1.78 7.19 -7.89
C ILE A 322 -2.88 8.04 -8.56
N VAL A 323 -2.51 8.81 -9.60
CA VAL A 323 -3.43 9.66 -10.37
C VAL A 323 -4.48 8.81 -11.10
N ARG A 324 -4.10 7.71 -11.76
CA ARG A 324 -5.03 6.79 -12.42
C ARG A 324 -6.04 6.21 -11.44
N HIS A 325 -5.58 5.77 -10.26
CA HIS A 325 -6.48 5.27 -9.23
C HIS A 325 -7.52 6.31 -8.78
N HIS A 326 -7.10 7.56 -8.53
CA HIS A 326 -8.03 8.63 -8.16
C HIS A 326 -9.00 8.96 -9.30
N PHE A 327 -8.50 9.03 -10.54
CA PHE A 327 -9.34 9.26 -11.71
C PHE A 327 -10.41 8.17 -11.84
N GLU A 328 -10.04 6.90 -11.72
CA GLU A 328 -10.96 5.76 -11.76
C GLU A 328 -12.07 5.85 -10.71
N LEU A 329 -11.74 6.23 -9.47
CA LEU A 329 -12.71 6.39 -8.39
C LEU A 329 -13.66 7.57 -8.60
N GLY A 330 -13.20 8.66 -9.23
CA GLY A 330 -14.01 9.82 -9.55
C GLY A 330 -14.86 9.64 -10.80
N ALA A 331 -14.29 9.04 -11.84
CA ALA A 331 -14.93 8.83 -13.13
C ALA A 331 -15.89 7.65 -13.16
N GLY A 332 -15.68 6.63 -12.31
CA GLY A 332 -16.34 5.34 -12.48
C GLY A 332 -15.69 4.54 -13.61
N ARG A 333 -15.14 3.37 -13.27
CA ARG A 333 -14.34 2.53 -14.19
C ARG A 333 -15.14 1.99 -15.37
N GLU A 334 -16.46 2.00 -15.28
CA GLU A 334 -17.40 1.59 -16.32
C GLU A 334 -17.63 2.64 -17.40
N ASN A 335 -17.24 3.89 -17.16
CA ASN A 335 -17.55 5.01 -18.05
C ASN A 335 -16.48 5.25 -19.12
N PHE A 336 -15.33 4.58 -19.03
CA PHE A 336 -14.21 4.80 -19.94
C PHE A 336 -13.26 3.60 -20.04
N ASP A 337 -12.45 3.62 -21.09
CA ASP A 337 -11.35 2.71 -21.34
C ASP A 337 -10.03 3.50 -21.32
N TRP A 338 -9.01 2.95 -20.65
CA TRP A 338 -7.65 3.48 -20.75
C TRP A 338 -7.08 3.23 -22.15
N ALA A 339 -6.46 4.26 -22.74
CA ALA A 339 -5.67 4.17 -23.98
C ALA A 339 -4.33 3.44 -23.77
#